data_AF-A0A540WMI4-F1
#
_entry.id   AF-A0A540WMI4-F1
#
_cell.length_a   1.000
_cell.length_b   1.000
_cell.length_c   1.000
_cell.angle_alpha   90.00
_cell.angle_beta   90.00
_cell.angle_gamma   90.00
#
_symmetry.space_group_name_H-M   'P 1'
#
loop_
_entity.id
_entity.type
_entity.pdbx_description
1 polymer ?
#
loop_
_entity_poly.entity_id
_entity_poly.type
_entity_poly.pdbx_seq_one_letter_code
_entity_poly.pdbx_strand_id
1 'polypeptide(L)'
;MNATILQLHHREAFERTVTRALAAGAGAGLLQLVTARIGLPLPLAWLVPAAVVLACAQGDRWDRILLGGLGVVLTAVPYALGMAPAWTVACSAAAAGSLLVRARLSEKGVEGQVAEARPTLVHLGLGALLSAGLTLGGVEIARVFSARLADLATPALLAAGATGAILGLFVGLSSVAAHLALTADPVEARAEELIPRLAGDFRTQCERALALYRQCGQSLALLPREPAREELARTLARITRDAVELASEWAGVEAQLEERAQAELQAERAELERSAKASTDAVARRQLESAAASLAEEVERLGELKLRRERILARLRAEVALLERARVALLSLRSGQAQLKAAELSSLARRFRALSSVQWEEGQSLDAVATQATLAQVPEPVRTDSPSAVNPVQPVEEGPSEAGADSRIRVP
;
A
#
# COMPACT_ATOMS: atom_id res chain seq x y z
N MET A 1 -13.44 13.72 6.79
CA MET A 1 -13.24 13.72 5.31
C MET A 1 -12.04 14.61 5.03
N ASN A 2 -10.85 14.01 4.91
CA ASN A 2 -9.66 14.77 4.55
C ASN A 2 -9.82 15.23 3.10
N ALA A 3 -9.75 16.53 2.85
CA ALA A 3 -9.64 17.04 1.49
C ALA A 3 -8.37 16.43 0.89
N THR A 4 -8.53 15.43 0.03
CA THR A 4 -7.46 14.87 -0.77
C THR A 4 -7.03 15.97 -1.73
N ILE A 5 -6.05 16.76 -1.29
CA ILE A 5 -5.38 17.72 -2.16
C ILE A 5 -4.75 16.88 -3.27
N LEU A 6 -5.36 16.97 -4.44
CA LEU A 6 -4.96 16.26 -5.65
C LEU A 6 -3.64 16.88 -6.13
N GLN A 7 -2.54 16.52 -5.48
CA GLN A 7 -1.22 17.03 -5.83
C GLN A 7 -0.71 16.28 -7.06
N LEU A 8 -0.56 17.01 -8.16
CA LEU A 8 0.15 16.54 -9.35
C LEU A 8 1.60 16.25 -8.98
N HIS A 9 1.89 14.98 -8.71
CA HIS A 9 3.25 14.50 -8.50
C HIS A 9 3.97 14.49 -9.86
N HIS A 10 5.12 15.17 -9.92
CA HIS A 10 6.01 15.27 -11.10
C HIS A 10 5.44 16.04 -12.29
N ARG A 11 5.14 17.33 -12.08
CA ARG A 11 4.77 18.28 -13.13
C ARG A 11 5.67 18.21 -14.37
N GLU A 12 6.99 18.20 -14.19
CA GLU A 12 7.94 18.15 -15.32
C GLU A 12 7.78 16.89 -16.17
N ALA A 13 7.55 15.74 -15.52
CA ALA A 13 7.38 14.50 -16.23
C ALA A 13 6.12 14.58 -17.09
N PHE A 14 5.02 15.06 -16.51
CA PHE A 14 3.75 15.28 -17.23
C PHE A 14 3.94 16.20 -18.44
N GLU A 15 4.58 17.36 -18.26
CA GLU A 15 4.88 18.31 -19.34
C GLU A 15 5.71 17.66 -20.46
N ARG A 16 6.71 16.84 -20.14
CA ARG A 16 7.48 16.07 -21.13
C ARG A 16 6.63 15.05 -21.89
N THR A 17 5.67 14.40 -21.24
CA THR A 17 4.75 13.47 -21.94
C THR A 17 3.81 14.23 -22.86
N VAL A 18 3.25 15.34 -22.41
CA VAL A 18 2.33 16.16 -23.22
C VAL A 18 3.05 16.74 -24.44
N THR A 19 4.26 17.25 -24.28
CA THR A 19 5.07 17.77 -25.40
C THR A 19 5.43 16.69 -26.41
N ARG A 20 5.83 15.48 -25.96
CA ARG A 20 6.03 14.33 -26.85
C ARG A 20 4.76 13.93 -27.58
N ALA A 21 3.63 13.90 -26.88
CA ALA A 21 2.33 13.54 -27.46
C ALA A 21 1.89 14.57 -28.52
N LEU A 22 2.09 15.85 -28.27
CA LEU A 22 1.82 16.93 -29.22
C LEU A 22 2.69 16.81 -30.48
N ALA A 23 4.00 16.60 -30.32
CA ALA A 23 4.91 16.41 -31.45
C ALA A 23 4.57 15.14 -32.25
N ALA A 24 4.26 14.04 -31.56
CA ALA A 24 3.83 12.79 -32.20
C ALA A 24 2.51 12.94 -32.95
N GLY A 25 1.54 13.65 -32.37
CA GLY A 25 0.29 14.00 -33.02
C GLY A 25 0.51 14.84 -34.28
N ALA A 26 1.40 15.84 -34.23
CA ALA A 26 1.75 16.64 -35.40
C ALA A 26 2.35 15.77 -36.53
N GLY A 27 3.31 14.91 -36.19
CA GLY A 27 3.89 13.96 -37.12
C GLY A 27 2.86 12.99 -37.71
N ALA A 28 1.91 12.53 -36.88
CA ALA A 28 0.81 11.68 -37.30
C ALA A 28 -0.12 12.37 -38.32
N GLY A 29 -0.44 13.65 -38.10
CA GLY A 29 -1.21 14.45 -39.06
C GLY A 29 -0.49 14.61 -40.40
N LEU A 30 0.81 14.90 -40.38
CA LEU A 30 1.62 14.96 -41.60
C LEU A 30 1.67 13.61 -42.33
N LEU A 31 1.84 12.51 -41.59
CA LEU A 31 1.86 11.16 -42.17
C LEU A 31 0.51 10.83 -42.81
N GLN A 32 -0.61 11.21 -42.18
CA GLN A 32 -1.95 11.05 -42.75
C GLN A 32 -2.09 11.78 -44.08
N LEU A 33 -1.57 13.01 -44.19
CA LEU A 33 -1.61 13.76 -45.44
C LEU A 33 -0.81 13.05 -46.55
N VAL A 34 0.38 12.54 -46.22
CA VAL A 34 1.23 11.79 -47.16
C VAL A 34 0.54 10.51 -47.61
N THR A 35 -0.05 9.74 -46.69
CA THR A 35 -0.71 8.48 -47.03
C THR A 35 -1.97 8.69 -47.85
N ALA A 36 -2.72 9.76 -47.59
CA ALA A 36 -3.84 10.19 -48.42
C ALA A 36 -3.39 10.55 -49.86
N ARG A 37 -2.22 11.17 -50.03
CA ARG A 37 -1.66 11.50 -51.36
C ARG A 37 -1.21 10.26 -52.14
N ILE A 38 -0.80 9.20 -51.44
CA ILE A 38 -0.38 7.92 -52.03
C ILE A 38 -1.60 7.02 -52.35
N GLY A 39 -2.81 7.40 -51.93
CA GLY A 39 -4.02 6.62 -52.15
C GLY A 39 -4.28 5.55 -51.09
N LEU A 40 -3.59 5.61 -49.95
CA LEU A 40 -3.77 4.73 -48.80
C LEU A 40 -4.25 5.55 -47.59
N PRO A 41 -5.51 6.02 -47.56
CA PRO A 41 -5.99 6.90 -46.50
C PRO A 41 -6.03 6.16 -45.17
N LEU A 42 -5.07 6.45 -44.30
CA LEU A 42 -5.05 5.94 -42.93
C LEU A 42 -5.93 6.85 -42.05
N PRO A 43 -6.79 6.29 -41.18
CA PRO A 43 -7.64 7.10 -40.32
C PRO A 43 -6.81 7.80 -39.23
N LEU A 44 -6.95 9.13 -39.13
CA LEU A 44 -6.27 9.93 -38.09
C LEU A 44 -6.63 9.47 -36.66
N ALA A 45 -7.86 8.99 -36.49
CA ALA A 45 -8.39 8.42 -35.26
C ALA A 45 -7.55 7.26 -34.70
N TRP A 46 -6.88 6.51 -35.56
CA TRP A 46 -5.96 5.44 -35.17
C TRP A 46 -4.53 5.94 -35.08
N LEU A 47 -4.10 6.68 -36.11
CA LEU A 47 -2.71 7.08 -36.30
C LEU A 47 -2.20 7.96 -35.15
N VAL A 48 -3.02 8.89 -34.66
CA VAL A 48 -2.62 9.78 -33.55
C VAL A 48 -2.46 9.01 -32.23
N PRO A 49 -3.45 8.25 -31.71
CA PRO A 49 -3.24 7.46 -30.49
C PRO A 49 -2.05 6.50 -30.59
N ALA A 50 -1.87 5.82 -31.73
CA ALA A 50 -0.74 4.92 -31.96
C ALA A 50 0.61 5.67 -31.89
N ALA A 51 0.73 6.80 -32.60
CA ALA A 51 1.94 7.62 -32.60
C ALA A 51 2.26 8.19 -31.21
N VAL A 52 1.24 8.63 -30.46
CA VAL A 52 1.41 9.13 -29.10
C VAL A 52 1.93 8.04 -28.17
N VAL A 53 1.36 6.83 -28.22
CA VAL A 53 1.84 5.70 -27.41
C VAL A 53 3.27 5.34 -27.78
N LEU A 54 3.61 5.27 -29.07
CA LEU A 54 4.98 5.00 -29.53
C LEU A 54 5.99 6.05 -29.05
N ALA A 55 5.64 7.33 -29.12
CA ALA A 55 6.51 8.43 -28.67
C ALA A 55 6.65 8.49 -27.15
N CYS A 56 5.64 8.00 -26.42
CA CYS A 56 5.62 8.02 -24.96
C CYS A 56 6.03 6.67 -24.32
N ALA A 57 6.27 5.64 -25.12
CA ALA A 57 6.70 4.33 -24.66
C ALA A 57 8.05 4.44 -23.94
N GLN A 58 8.02 4.22 -22.62
CA GLN A 58 9.17 4.33 -21.73
C GLN A 58 9.35 3.02 -20.95
N GLY A 59 10.58 2.80 -20.46
CA GLY A 59 11.01 1.54 -19.85
C GLY A 59 12.20 0.91 -20.57
N ASP A 60 12.42 -0.37 -20.32
CA ASP A 60 13.50 -1.15 -20.93
C ASP A 60 13.26 -1.38 -22.42
N ARG A 61 14.28 -1.83 -23.16
CA ARG A 61 14.16 -2.06 -24.61
C ARG A 61 12.98 -2.99 -24.95
N TRP A 62 12.79 -4.05 -24.16
CA TRP A 62 11.67 -4.96 -24.32
C TRP A 62 10.33 -4.33 -23.96
N ASP A 63 10.26 -3.57 -22.86
CA ASP A 63 9.04 -2.83 -22.50
C ASP A 63 8.63 -1.86 -23.60
N ARG A 64 9.59 -1.13 -24.20
CA ARG A 64 9.30 -0.21 -25.31
C ARG A 64 8.80 -0.92 -26.56
N ILE A 65 9.40 -2.06 -26.91
CA ILE A 65 8.96 -2.85 -28.07
C ILE A 65 7.56 -3.41 -27.81
N LEU A 66 7.31 -3.97 -26.63
CA LEU A 66 6.02 -4.54 -26.28
C LEU A 66 4.93 -3.47 -26.21
N LEU A 67 5.18 -2.36 -25.51
CA LEU A 67 4.23 -1.25 -25.41
C LEU A 67 4.01 -0.57 -26.75
N GLY A 68 5.05 -0.43 -27.57
CA GLY A 68 4.95 0.12 -28.92
C GLY A 68 4.11 -0.78 -29.82
N GLY A 69 4.41 -2.08 -29.88
CA GLY A 69 3.66 -3.05 -30.66
C GLY A 69 2.21 -3.14 -30.21
N LEU A 70 1.97 -3.22 -28.91
CA LEU A 70 0.64 -3.29 -28.33
C LEU A 70 -0.14 -1.97 -28.52
N GLY A 71 0.56 -0.83 -28.51
CA GLY A 71 0.01 0.48 -28.86
C GLY A 71 -0.48 0.56 -30.30
N VAL A 72 0.26 0.02 -31.26
CA VAL A 72 -0.16 -0.03 -32.67
C VAL A 72 -1.32 -1.00 -32.86
N VAL A 73 -1.23 -2.20 -32.27
CA VAL A 73 -2.22 -3.27 -32.43
C VAL A 73 -3.55 -2.90 -31.76
N LEU A 74 -3.55 -2.57 -30.45
CA LEU A 74 -4.80 -2.32 -29.73
C LEU A 74 -5.55 -1.10 -30.26
N THR A 75 -4.83 -0.06 -30.69
CA THR A 75 -5.49 1.11 -31.28
C THR A 75 -6.08 0.79 -32.66
N ALA A 76 -5.55 -0.20 -33.39
CA ALA A 76 -6.06 -0.62 -34.70
C ALA A 76 -7.29 -1.54 -34.61
N VAL A 77 -7.46 -2.28 -33.50
CA VAL A 77 -8.55 -3.25 -33.34
C VAL A 77 -9.94 -2.66 -33.61
N PRO A 78 -10.34 -1.50 -33.05
CA PRO A 78 -11.67 -0.93 -33.29
C PRO A 78 -11.93 -0.64 -34.77
N TYR A 79 -10.88 -0.21 -35.49
CA TYR A 79 -10.94 0.03 -36.93
C TYR A 79 -11.06 -1.29 -37.72
N ALA A 80 -10.26 -2.29 -37.38
CA ALA A 80 -10.30 -3.61 -38.01
C ALA A 80 -11.66 -4.32 -37.81
N LEU A 81 -12.32 -4.07 -36.68
CA LEU A 81 -13.66 -4.59 -36.39
C LEU A 81 -14.79 -3.80 -37.09
N GLY A 82 -14.47 -2.73 -37.82
CA GLY A 82 -15.46 -1.91 -38.53
C GLY A 82 -16.41 -1.16 -37.59
N MET A 83 -15.95 -0.77 -36.40
CA MET A 83 -16.78 0.00 -35.46
C MET A 83 -17.12 1.38 -36.02
N ALA A 84 -18.27 1.92 -35.59
CA ALA A 84 -18.68 3.27 -35.98
C ALA A 84 -17.60 4.31 -35.62
N PRO A 85 -17.43 5.41 -36.40
CA PRO A 85 -16.28 6.31 -36.27
C PRO A 85 -16.05 6.86 -34.86
N ALA A 86 -17.13 7.26 -34.16
CA ALA A 86 -17.05 7.76 -32.79
C ALA A 86 -16.54 6.69 -31.80
N TRP A 87 -17.03 5.45 -31.93
CA TRP A 87 -16.58 4.33 -31.12
C TRP A 87 -15.14 3.93 -31.43
N THR A 88 -14.74 3.97 -32.70
CA THR A 88 -13.35 3.74 -33.10
C THR A 88 -12.41 4.73 -32.42
N VAL A 89 -12.71 6.04 -32.50
CA VAL A 89 -11.92 7.08 -31.80
C VAL A 89 -11.89 6.81 -30.29
N ALA A 90 -13.04 6.57 -29.67
CA ALA A 90 -13.15 6.39 -28.23
C ALA A 90 -12.35 5.17 -27.74
N CYS A 91 -12.50 4.02 -28.40
CA CYS A 91 -11.82 2.78 -28.03
C CYS A 91 -10.31 2.83 -28.31
N SER A 92 -9.88 3.41 -29.44
CA SER A 92 -8.46 3.58 -29.75
C SER A 92 -7.80 4.54 -28.74
N ALA A 93 -8.46 5.64 -28.40
CA ALA A 93 -7.99 6.55 -27.37
C ALA A 93 -7.99 5.89 -25.98
N ALA A 94 -9.03 5.14 -25.61
CA ALA A 94 -9.09 4.41 -24.35
C ALA A 94 -7.91 3.43 -24.18
N ALA A 95 -7.59 2.69 -25.25
CA ALA A 95 -6.41 1.81 -25.28
C ALA A 95 -5.12 2.62 -25.10
N ALA A 96 -4.96 3.73 -25.82
CA ALA A 96 -3.80 4.60 -25.69
C ALA A 96 -3.67 5.20 -24.28
N GLY A 97 -4.74 5.68 -23.67
CA GLY A 97 -4.75 6.20 -22.30
C GLY A 97 -4.31 5.14 -21.28
N SER A 98 -4.84 3.93 -21.40
CA SER A 98 -4.42 2.80 -20.56
C SER A 98 -2.93 2.48 -20.72
N LEU A 99 -2.42 2.55 -21.96
CA LEU A 99 -1.03 2.28 -22.26
C LEU A 99 -0.09 3.40 -21.84
N LEU A 100 -0.53 4.66 -21.88
CA LEU A 100 0.24 5.78 -21.34
C LEU A 100 0.40 5.65 -19.83
N VAL A 101 -0.65 5.22 -19.13
CA VAL A 101 -0.55 4.87 -17.71
C VAL A 101 0.46 3.73 -17.54
N ARG A 102 0.32 2.63 -18.29
CA ARG A 102 1.23 1.47 -18.22
C ARG A 102 2.70 1.83 -18.53
N ALA A 103 2.94 2.68 -19.54
CA ALA A 103 4.26 3.14 -19.95
C ALA A 103 4.97 3.97 -18.88
N ARG A 104 4.19 4.66 -18.03
CA ARG A 104 4.74 5.30 -16.83
C ARG A 104 5.09 4.30 -15.74
N LEU A 105 4.31 3.23 -15.61
CA LEU A 105 4.59 2.21 -14.60
C LEU A 105 5.84 1.43 -14.97
N SER A 106 6.04 1.14 -16.26
CA SER A 106 7.29 0.54 -16.74
C SER A 106 8.47 1.48 -16.52
N GLU A 107 8.34 2.79 -16.73
CA GLU A 107 9.42 3.74 -16.41
C GLU A 107 9.82 3.68 -14.93
N LYS A 108 8.84 3.54 -14.04
CA LYS A 108 9.02 3.54 -12.58
C LYS A 108 9.42 2.18 -11.98
N GLY A 109 9.14 1.08 -12.68
CA GLY A 109 9.27 -0.29 -12.17
C GLY A 109 8.01 -0.74 -11.43
N VAL A 110 7.61 -2.00 -11.61
CA VAL A 110 6.35 -2.55 -11.09
C VAL A 110 6.40 -2.72 -9.56
N GLU A 111 7.59 -2.92 -9.00
CA GLU A 111 7.81 -3.21 -7.58
C GLU A 111 8.81 -2.25 -6.90
N GLY A 112 9.39 -1.30 -7.65
CA GLY A 112 10.55 -0.49 -7.25
C GLY A 112 10.26 0.84 -6.56
N GLN A 113 9.01 1.08 -6.16
CA GLN A 113 8.61 2.32 -5.51
C GLN A 113 8.17 2.06 -4.07
N VAL A 114 9.11 2.34 -3.17
CA VAL A 114 8.88 2.50 -1.73
C VAL A 114 8.30 3.90 -1.55
N ALA A 115 7.18 4.04 -0.85
CA ALA A 115 6.58 5.34 -0.53
C ALA A 115 6.09 6.17 -1.75
N GLU A 116 5.79 5.54 -2.90
CA GLU A 116 4.98 6.18 -3.94
C GLU A 116 3.71 5.38 -4.22
N ALA A 117 2.65 6.10 -4.56
CA ALA A 117 1.33 5.56 -4.85
C ALA A 117 1.39 4.45 -5.90
N ARG A 118 0.86 3.27 -5.55
CA ARG A 118 0.79 2.16 -6.50
C ARG A 118 -0.37 2.38 -7.48
N PRO A 119 -0.09 2.32 -8.79
CA PRO A 119 -1.10 2.39 -9.82
C PRO A 119 -1.95 1.11 -9.82
N THR A 120 -3.20 1.22 -9.42
CA THR A 120 -4.18 0.14 -9.46
C THR A 120 -4.85 0.04 -10.84
N LEU A 121 -5.62 -1.03 -11.08
CA LEU A 121 -6.49 -1.15 -12.27
C LEU A 121 -7.41 0.08 -12.46
N VAL A 122 -7.75 0.77 -11.36
CA VAL A 122 -8.50 2.03 -11.39
C VAL A 122 -7.79 3.11 -12.19
N HIS A 123 -6.46 3.19 -12.14
CA HIS A 123 -5.68 4.19 -12.89
C HIS A 123 -5.70 3.88 -14.38
N LEU A 124 -5.63 2.59 -14.76
CA LEU A 124 -5.78 2.17 -16.15
C LEU A 124 -7.18 2.51 -16.67
N GLY A 125 -8.23 2.19 -15.91
CA GLY A 125 -9.60 2.53 -16.26
C GLY A 125 -9.85 4.03 -16.34
N LEU A 126 -9.30 4.81 -15.42
CA LEU A 126 -9.39 6.27 -15.43
C LEU A 126 -8.63 6.86 -16.62
N GLY A 127 -7.43 6.36 -16.92
CA GLY A 127 -6.67 6.74 -18.11
C GLY A 127 -7.45 6.43 -19.39
N ALA A 128 -8.09 5.27 -19.46
CA ALA A 128 -8.94 4.88 -20.58
C ALA A 128 -10.12 5.85 -20.76
N LEU A 129 -10.86 6.11 -19.68
CA LEU A 129 -12.04 6.94 -19.68
C LEU A 129 -11.71 8.41 -20.01
N LEU A 130 -10.66 8.97 -19.38
CA LEU A 130 -10.21 10.32 -19.67
C LEU A 130 -9.71 10.45 -21.10
N SER A 131 -8.96 9.46 -21.62
CA SER A 131 -8.46 9.51 -22.99
C SER A 131 -9.57 9.43 -24.02
N ALA A 132 -10.56 8.54 -23.82
CA ALA A 132 -11.74 8.46 -24.68
C ALA A 132 -12.51 9.78 -24.70
N GLY A 133 -12.87 10.31 -23.53
CA GLY A 133 -13.65 11.55 -23.42
C GLY A 133 -12.92 12.77 -23.97
N LEU A 134 -11.65 12.96 -23.59
CA LEU A 134 -10.83 14.09 -24.05
C LEU A 134 -10.57 14.03 -25.56
N THR A 135 -10.31 12.84 -26.11
CA THR A 135 -10.04 12.70 -27.54
C THR A 135 -11.30 12.93 -28.37
N LEU A 136 -12.47 12.49 -27.91
CA LEU A 136 -13.76 12.81 -28.58
C LEU A 136 -13.99 14.33 -28.63
N GLY A 137 -13.80 15.04 -27.52
CA GLY A 137 -13.86 16.50 -27.50
C GLY A 137 -12.78 17.14 -28.39
N GLY A 138 -11.58 16.57 -28.38
CA GLY A 138 -10.46 16.99 -29.23
C GLY A 138 -10.74 16.85 -30.73
N VAL A 139 -11.50 15.84 -31.16
CA VAL A 139 -11.92 15.66 -32.56
C VAL A 139 -12.81 16.81 -33.01
N GLU A 140 -13.79 17.22 -32.20
CA GLU A 140 -14.65 18.35 -32.55
C GLU A 140 -13.86 19.66 -32.62
N ILE A 141 -12.95 19.90 -31.67
CA ILE A 141 -12.08 21.07 -31.68
C ILE A 141 -11.16 21.06 -32.91
N ALA A 142 -10.54 19.92 -33.21
CA ALA A 142 -9.67 19.75 -34.36
C ALA A 142 -10.44 19.96 -35.68
N ARG A 143 -11.70 19.51 -35.76
CA ARG A 143 -12.56 19.73 -36.93
C ARG A 143 -12.89 21.20 -37.14
N VAL A 144 -13.33 21.90 -36.09
CA VAL A 144 -13.62 23.34 -36.15
C VAL A 144 -12.36 24.12 -36.52
N PHE A 145 -11.23 23.80 -35.89
CA PHE A 145 -9.95 24.46 -36.16
C PHE A 145 -9.46 24.21 -37.59
N SER A 146 -9.57 22.97 -38.08
CA SER A 146 -9.21 22.61 -39.45
C SER A 146 -10.05 23.37 -40.49
N ALA A 147 -11.36 23.50 -40.26
CA ALA A 147 -12.23 24.31 -41.11
C ALA A 147 -11.78 25.78 -41.16
N ARG A 148 -11.42 26.38 -40.02
CA ARG A 148 -10.90 27.75 -39.96
C ARG A 148 -9.54 27.92 -40.66
N LEU A 149 -8.65 26.93 -40.55
CA LEU A 149 -7.38 26.97 -41.28
C LEU A 149 -7.58 26.88 -42.80
N ALA A 150 -8.58 26.13 -43.25
CA ALA A 150 -8.96 26.06 -44.66
C ALA A 150 -9.51 27.41 -45.15
N ASP A 151 -10.36 28.08 -44.36
CA ASP A 151 -10.86 29.44 -44.67
C ASP A 151 -9.72 30.46 -44.83
N LEU A 152 -8.63 30.29 -44.07
CA LEU A 152 -7.43 31.13 -44.12
C LEU A 152 -6.43 30.75 -45.22
N ALA A 153 -6.76 29.80 -46.10
CA ALA A 153 -5.88 29.28 -47.14
C ALA A 153 -4.53 28.77 -46.60
N THR A 154 -4.53 28.22 -45.39
CA THR A 154 -3.31 27.71 -44.74
C THR A 154 -2.75 26.54 -45.55
N PRO A 155 -1.42 26.46 -45.76
CA PRO A 155 -0.79 25.31 -46.41
C PRO A 155 -1.22 23.98 -45.78
N ALA A 156 -1.61 23.01 -46.62
CA ALA A 156 -2.16 21.73 -46.17
C ALA A 156 -1.25 20.98 -45.17
N LEU A 157 0.08 21.14 -45.30
CA LEU A 157 1.06 20.58 -44.35
C LEU A 157 0.89 21.16 -42.95
N LEU A 158 0.78 22.49 -42.83
CA LEU A 158 0.58 23.16 -41.54
C LEU A 158 -0.78 22.81 -40.95
N ALA A 159 -1.83 22.76 -41.76
CA ALA A 159 -3.16 22.39 -41.31
C ALA A 159 -3.22 20.93 -40.81
N ALA A 160 -2.61 19.99 -41.53
CA ALA A 160 -2.55 18.59 -41.13
C ALA A 160 -1.72 18.42 -39.84
N GLY A 161 -0.56 19.06 -39.76
CA GLY A 161 0.28 19.06 -38.57
C GLY A 161 -0.44 19.63 -37.35
N ALA A 162 -1.12 20.78 -37.49
CA ALA A 162 -1.83 21.40 -36.38
C ALA A 162 -3.05 20.58 -35.91
N THR A 163 -3.81 20.00 -36.84
CA THR A 163 -4.95 19.12 -36.52
C THR A 163 -4.48 17.88 -35.75
N GLY A 164 -3.39 17.25 -36.21
CA GLY A 164 -2.77 16.14 -35.52
C GLY A 164 -2.20 16.52 -34.15
N ALA A 165 -1.59 17.71 -34.03
CA ALA A 165 -1.06 18.22 -32.76
C ALA A 165 -2.14 18.43 -31.71
N ILE A 166 -3.31 18.96 -32.10
CA ILE A 166 -4.47 19.13 -31.21
C ILE A 166 -4.93 17.78 -30.68
N LEU A 167 -5.11 16.78 -31.55
CA LEU A 167 -5.50 15.44 -31.11
C LEU A 167 -4.42 14.80 -30.21
N GLY A 168 -3.15 14.94 -30.58
CA GLY A 168 -2.03 14.46 -29.78
C GLY A 168 -1.98 15.11 -28.39
N LEU A 169 -2.32 16.39 -28.29
CA LEU A 169 -2.46 17.10 -27.02
C LEU A 169 -3.57 16.48 -26.15
N PHE A 170 -4.78 16.27 -26.69
CA PHE A 170 -5.89 15.68 -25.91
C PHE A 170 -5.60 14.25 -25.46
N VAL A 171 -4.97 13.44 -26.30
CA VAL A 171 -4.48 12.10 -25.90
C VAL A 171 -3.39 12.25 -24.83
N GLY A 172 -2.46 13.19 -24.98
CA GLY A 172 -1.39 13.45 -24.02
C GLY A 172 -1.90 13.92 -22.66
N LEU A 173 -2.94 14.78 -22.62
CA LEU A 173 -3.59 15.25 -21.39
C LEU A 173 -4.23 14.10 -20.60
N SER A 174 -4.65 13.02 -21.25
CA SER A 174 -5.16 11.83 -20.56
C SER A 174 -4.11 11.13 -19.68
N SER A 175 -2.81 11.39 -19.92
CA SER A 175 -1.73 10.89 -19.08
C SER A 175 -1.77 11.45 -17.65
N VAL A 176 -2.58 12.48 -17.37
CA VAL A 176 -2.83 12.97 -16.00
C VAL A 176 -3.24 11.82 -15.08
N ALA A 177 -4.02 10.84 -15.56
CA ALA A 177 -4.40 9.66 -14.76
C ALA A 177 -3.20 8.88 -14.20
N ALA A 178 -2.06 8.90 -14.90
CA ALA A 178 -0.81 8.27 -14.44
C ALA A 178 -0.09 9.09 -13.35
N HIS A 179 -0.44 10.37 -13.21
CA HIS A 179 0.12 11.32 -12.26
C HIS A 179 -0.80 11.56 -11.05
N LEU A 180 -2.01 10.99 -11.06
CA LEU A 180 -2.92 11.00 -9.91
C LEU A 180 -2.53 9.87 -8.96
N ALA A 181 -2.04 10.22 -7.78
CA ALA A 181 -1.84 9.29 -6.68
C ALA A 181 -3.19 8.94 -6.05
N LEU A 182 -3.96 8.02 -6.65
CA LEU A 182 -5.29 7.66 -6.13
C LEU A 182 -5.22 6.67 -4.95
N THR A 183 -4.10 5.98 -4.78
CA THR A 183 -3.91 5.02 -3.68
C THR A 183 -2.59 5.27 -2.98
N ALA A 184 -2.64 5.61 -1.69
CA ALA A 184 -1.47 5.62 -0.83
C ALA A 184 -0.79 4.24 -0.83
N ASP A 185 0.53 4.21 -0.65
CA ASP A 185 1.27 2.97 -0.46
C ASP A 185 0.63 2.18 0.70
N PRO A 186 0.28 0.89 0.53
CA PRO A 186 -0.39 0.11 1.57
C PRO A 186 0.36 0.11 2.91
N VAL A 187 1.70 0.18 2.89
CA VAL A 187 2.49 0.24 4.13
C VAL A 187 2.34 1.59 4.81
N GLU A 188 2.38 2.68 4.04
CA GLU A 188 2.19 4.03 4.58
C GLU A 188 0.75 4.23 5.08
N ALA A 189 -0.24 3.81 4.31
CA ALA A 189 -1.65 3.91 4.70
C ALA A 189 -1.91 3.19 6.03
N ARG A 190 -1.32 1.99 6.20
CA ARG A 190 -1.44 1.23 7.44
C ARG A 190 -0.70 1.91 8.61
N ALA A 191 0.49 2.44 8.37
CA ALA A 191 1.25 3.18 9.38
C ALA A 191 0.50 4.46 9.82
N GLU A 192 -0.03 5.24 8.87
CA GLU A 192 -0.78 6.46 9.15
C GLU A 192 -2.10 6.21 9.88
N GLU A 193 -2.77 5.07 9.61
CA GLU A 193 -3.94 4.64 10.37
C GLU A 193 -3.60 4.29 11.82
N LEU A 194 -2.45 3.64 12.04
CA LEU A 194 -2.06 3.10 13.33
C LEU A 194 -1.37 4.13 14.25
N ILE A 195 -0.53 5.02 13.72
CA ILE A 195 0.25 5.99 14.51
C ILE A 195 -0.62 6.79 15.51
N PRO A 196 -1.82 7.30 15.15
CA PRO A 196 -2.67 8.01 16.10
C PRO A 196 -3.20 7.16 17.27
N ARG A 197 -3.22 5.84 17.12
CA ARG A 197 -3.66 4.88 18.15
C ARG A 197 -2.53 4.40 19.06
N LEU A 198 -1.27 4.66 18.68
CA LEU A 198 -0.09 4.30 19.46
C LEU A 198 0.26 5.41 20.45
N ALA A 199 0.87 5.02 21.57
CA ALA A 199 1.40 5.94 22.58
C ALA A 199 2.91 5.74 22.78
N GLY A 200 3.51 6.62 23.56
CA GLY A 200 4.87 6.50 24.07
C GLY A 200 5.93 6.13 23.04
N ASP A 201 6.77 5.16 23.39
CA ASP A 201 7.91 4.73 22.59
C ASP A 201 7.47 4.04 21.29
N PHE A 202 6.38 3.27 21.28
CA PHE A 202 5.90 2.60 20.06
C PHE A 202 5.53 3.62 18.99
N ARG A 203 4.82 4.69 19.37
CA ARG A 203 4.48 5.78 18.45
C ARG A 203 5.73 6.43 17.87
N THR A 204 6.69 6.82 18.71
CA THR A 204 7.91 7.50 18.25
C THR A 204 8.74 6.62 17.31
N GLN A 205 8.84 5.32 17.59
CA GLN A 205 9.55 4.39 16.71
C GLN A 205 8.81 4.15 15.39
N CYS A 206 7.48 4.04 15.39
CA CYS A 206 6.70 3.92 14.15
C CYS A 206 6.76 5.18 13.28
N GLU A 207 6.65 6.36 13.87
CA GLU A 207 6.82 7.64 13.16
C GLU A 207 8.21 7.72 12.52
N ARG A 208 9.25 7.31 13.26
CA ARG A 208 10.62 7.23 12.75
C ARG A 208 10.76 6.20 11.63
N ALA A 209 10.19 5.00 11.78
CA ALA A 209 10.20 3.96 10.75
C ALA A 209 9.59 4.47 9.44
N LEU A 210 8.42 5.12 9.52
CA LEU A 210 7.74 5.70 8.37
C LEU A 210 8.55 6.83 7.73
N ALA A 211 9.17 7.71 8.52
CA ALA A 211 10.05 8.76 8.01
C ALA A 211 11.27 8.19 7.27
N LEU A 212 11.90 7.14 7.82
CA LEU A 212 13.03 6.47 7.19
C LEU A 212 12.62 5.72 5.92
N TYR A 213 11.46 5.07 5.93
CA TYR A 213 10.88 4.43 4.76
C TYR A 213 10.73 5.42 3.60
N ARG A 214 10.15 6.60 3.86
CA ARG A 214 10.01 7.69 2.89
C ARG A 214 11.35 8.19 2.36
N GLN A 215 12.33 8.41 3.25
CA GLN A 215 13.67 8.88 2.86
C GLN A 215 14.42 7.83 2.01
N CYS A 216 14.29 6.56 2.35
CA CYS A 216 14.81 5.46 1.54
C CYS A 216 14.13 5.40 0.17
N GLY A 217 12.81 5.60 0.10
CA GLY A 217 12.06 5.66 -1.16
C GLY A 217 12.52 6.79 -2.07
N GLN A 218 12.68 8.00 -1.52
CA GLN A 218 13.24 9.15 -2.25
C GLN A 218 14.66 8.87 -2.76
N SER A 219 15.49 8.19 -1.95
CA SER A 219 16.86 7.84 -2.34
C SER A 219 16.88 6.77 -3.44
N LEU A 220 16.00 5.76 -3.36
CA LEU A 220 15.85 4.73 -4.39
C LEU A 220 15.33 5.29 -5.71
N ALA A 221 14.44 6.29 -5.67
CA ALA A 221 13.90 6.93 -6.87
C ALA A 221 14.99 7.59 -7.74
N LEU A 222 16.10 8.02 -7.13
CA LEU A 222 17.25 8.62 -7.81
C LEU A 222 18.19 7.58 -8.46
N LEU A 223 18.05 6.30 -8.12
CA LEU A 223 18.91 5.23 -8.63
C LEU A 223 18.36 4.65 -9.93
N PRO A 224 19.24 4.17 -10.84
CA PRO A 224 18.81 3.56 -12.09
C PRO A 224 17.88 2.36 -11.83
N ARG A 225 17.01 2.07 -12.80
CA ARG A 225 16.09 0.94 -12.71
C ARG A 225 16.87 -0.35 -12.89
N GLU A 226 16.89 -1.16 -11.85
CA GLU A 226 17.56 -2.46 -11.81
C GLU A 226 16.74 -3.43 -10.96
N PRO A 227 16.77 -4.74 -11.24
CA PRO A 227 16.03 -5.73 -10.45
C PRO A 227 16.44 -5.73 -8.97
N ALA A 228 17.70 -5.40 -8.68
CA ALA A 228 18.21 -5.25 -7.32
C ALA A 228 17.53 -4.09 -6.55
N ARG A 229 17.19 -3.00 -7.24
CA ARG A 229 16.46 -1.87 -6.66
C ARG A 229 15.04 -2.32 -6.26
N GLU A 230 14.37 -3.11 -7.08
CA GLU A 230 13.04 -3.65 -6.80
C GLU A 230 13.05 -4.66 -5.65
N GLU A 231 14.09 -5.50 -5.56
CA GLU A 231 14.27 -6.39 -4.40
C GLU A 231 14.53 -5.62 -3.09
N LEU A 232 15.37 -4.59 -3.13
CA LEU A 232 15.62 -3.75 -1.96
C LEU A 232 14.36 -2.98 -1.55
N ALA A 233 13.60 -2.46 -2.52
CA ALA A 233 12.32 -1.80 -2.28
C ALA A 233 11.33 -2.70 -1.55
N ARG A 234 11.17 -3.95 -2.02
CA ARG A 234 10.33 -4.96 -1.36
C ARG A 234 10.82 -5.29 0.05
N THR A 235 12.13 -5.40 0.23
CA THR A 235 12.73 -5.68 1.55
C THR A 235 12.44 -4.55 2.54
N LEU A 236 12.58 -3.28 2.12
CA LEU A 236 12.26 -2.13 2.95
C LEU A 236 10.76 -2.04 3.28
N ALA A 237 9.90 -2.34 2.31
CA ALA A 237 8.45 -2.38 2.52
C ALA A 237 8.06 -3.48 3.50
N ARG A 238 8.72 -4.64 3.45
CA ARG A 238 8.54 -5.72 4.40
C ARG A 238 9.00 -5.32 5.80
N ILE A 239 10.24 -4.85 5.97
CA ILE A 239 10.77 -4.39 7.28
C ILE A 239 9.84 -3.35 7.92
N THR A 240 9.37 -2.38 7.14
CA THR A 240 8.49 -1.32 7.65
C THR A 240 7.11 -1.86 8.00
N ARG A 241 6.57 -2.80 7.22
CA ARG A 241 5.32 -3.50 7.54
C ARG A 241 5.47 -4.28 8.83
N ASP A 242 6.52 -5.07 8.97
CA ASP A 242 6.79 -5.91 10.14
C ASP A 242 6.91 -5.01 11.40
N ALA A 243 7.60 -3.86 11.30
CA ALA A 243 7.66 -2.87 12.36
C ALA A 243 6.28 -2.30 12.75
N VAL A 244 5.42 -2.01 11.76
CA VAL A 244 4.06 -1.50 11.98
C VAL A 244 3.13 -2.57 12.55
N GLU A 245 3.27 -3.83 12.11
CA GLU A 245 2.52 -4.98 12.63
C GLU A 245 2.88 -5.24 14.09
N LEU A 246 4.18 -5.29 14.42
CA LEU A 246 4.67 -5.41 15.80
C LEU A 246 4.11 -4.31 16.72
N ALA A 247 4.07 -3.06 16.25
CA ALA A 247 3.48 -1.99 17.04
C ALA A 247 1.95 -2.11 17.16
N SER A 248 1.28 -2.61 16.12
CA SER A 248 -0.18 -2.80 16.12
C SER A 248 -0.64 -3.85 17.12
N GLU A 249 0.17 -4.89 17.38
CA GLU A 249 -0.11 -5.89 18.41
C GLU A 249 -0.17 -5.30 19.82
N TRP A 250 0.51 -4.17 20.04
CA TRP A 250 0.55 -3.46 21.33
C TRP A 250 -0.32 -2.23 21.39
N ALA A 251 -1.01 -1.89 20.29
CA ALA A 251 -1.97 -0.81 20.26
C ALA A 251 -3.12 -1.11 21.22
N GLY A 252 -3.23 -0.35 22.31
CA GLY A 252 -4.26 -0.50 23.35
C GLY A 252 -3.79 -1.20 24.62
N VAL A 253 -2.82 -2.12 24.55
CA VAL A 253 -2.27 -2.79 25.75
C VAL A 253 -1.46 -1.80 26.60
N GLU A 254 -0.77 -0.86 25.96
CA GLU A 254 0.05 0.14 26.66
C GLU A 254 -0.79 1.08 27.55
N ALA A 255 -2.03 1.39 27.15
CA ALA A 255 -2.94 2.18 27.98
C ALA A 255 -3.42 1.42 29.24
N GLN A 256 -3.37 0.08 29.22
CA GLN A 256 -3.78 -0.77 30.34
C GLN A 256 -2.61 -1.15 31.25
N LEU A 257 -1.37 -1.05 30.76
CA LEU A 257 -0.14 -1.36 31.50
C LEU A 257 0.41 -0.16 32.29
N GLU A 258 -0.43 0.82 32.65
CA GLU A 258 0.01 1.95 33.46
C GLU A 258 0.70 1.47 34.74
N GLU A 259 1.82 2.09 35.07
CA GLU A 259 2.64 1.71 36.23
C GLU A 259 1.85 1.85 37.55
N ARG A 260 0.82 2.70 37.55
CA ARG A 260 -0.15 2.86 38.63
C ARG A 260 -0.97 1.59 38.88
N ALA A 261 -1.40 0.89 37.84
CA ALA A 261 -2.21 -0.32 37.98
C ALA A 261 -1.48 -1.43 38.75
N GLN A 262 -0.18 -1.61 38.49
CA GLN A 262 0.61 -2.62 39.23
C GLN A 262 0.80 -2.22 40.70
N ALA A 263 1.06 -0.94 40.98
CA ALA A 263 1.23 -0.46 42.35
C ALA A 263 -0.08 -0.55 43.15
N GLU A 264 -1.21 -0.24 42.52
CA GLU A 264 -2.55 -0.36 43.11
C GLU A 264 -2.90 -1.82 43.43
N LEU A 265 -2.70 -2.75 42.49
CA LEU A 265 -2.94 -4.18 42.73
C LEU A 265 -2.03 -4.76 43.83
N GLN A 266 -0.77 -4.32 43.91
CA GLN A 266 0.13 -4.71 45.00
C GLN A 266 -0.34 -4.16 46.35
N ALA A 267 -0.83 -2.92 46.39
CA ALA A 267 -1.36 -2.32 47.61
C ALA A 267 -2.64 -3.03 48.07
N GLU A 268 -3.56 -3.33 47.15
CA GLU A 268 -4.80 -4.05 47.42
C GLU A 268 -4.52 -5.47 47.92
N ARG A 269 -3.59 -6.19 47.29
CA ARG A 269 -3.11 -7.49 47.78
C ARG A 269 -2.58 -7.39 49.22
N ALA A 270 -1.72 -6.41 49.50
CA ALA A 270 -1.16 -6.23 50.84
C ALA A 270 -2.23 -5.85 51.87
N GLU A 271 -3.32 -5.20 51.46
CA GLU A 271 -4.49 -4.93 52.29
C GLU A 271 -5.32 -6.20 52.55
N LEU A 272 -5.56 -7.03 51.54
CA LEU A 272 -6.25 -8.32 51.71
C LEU A 272 -5.46 -9.26 52.63
N GLU A 273 -4.13 -9.34 52.47
CA GLU A 273 -3.27 -10.14 53.36
C GLU A 273 -3.29 -9.64 54.81
N ARG A 274 -3.30 -8.31 55.01
CA ARG A 274 -3.44 -7.72 56.36
C ARG A 274 -4.82 -8.00 56.96
N SER A 275 -5.88 -7.89 56.15
CA SER A 275 -7.25 -8.16 56.57
C SER A 275 -7.46 -9.64 56.92
N ALA A 276 -6.86 -10.55 56.14
CA ALA A 276 -6.87 -11.99 56.44
C ALA A 276 -6.22 -12.30 57.80
N LYS A 277 -5.07 -11.68 58.10
CA LYS A 277 -4.37 -11.84 59.38
C LYS A 277 -5.16 -11.28 60.57
N ALA A 278 -5.96 -10.24 60.36
CA ALA A 278 -6.78 -9.62 61.39
C ALA A 278 -8.14 -10.34 61.62
N SER A 279 -8.61 -11.13 60.64
CA SER A 279 -9.90 -11.83 60.73
C SER A 279 -9.86 -12.99 61.73
N THR A 280 -10.86 -13.03 62.61
CA THR A 280 -11.05 -14.12 63.58
C THR A 280 -11.85 -15.29 63.00
N ASP A 281 -12.72 -15.03 62.01
CA ASP A 281 -13.47 -16.08 61.30
C ASP A 281 -12.57 -16.81 60.29
N ALA A 282 -12.55 -18.14 60.40
CA ALA A 282 -11.76 -19.02 59.55
C ALA A 282 -12.26 -19.06 58.11
N VAL A 283 -13.57 -18.91 57.86
CA VAL A 283 -14.11 -18.91 56.50
C VAL A 283 -13.75 -17.60 55.80
N ALA A 284 -14.00 -16.46 56.44
CA ALA A 284 -13.60 -15.16 55.92
C ALA A 284 -12.09 -15.07 55.67
N ARG A 285 -11.25 -15.59 56.59
CA ARG A 285 -9.80 -15.61 56.39
C ARG A 285 -9.40 -16.38 55.13
N ARG A 286 -9.94 -17.58 54.92
CA ARG A 286 -9.64 -18.39 53.71
C ARG A 286 -10.08 -17.69 52.43
N GLN A 287 -11.21 -16.99 52.44
CA GLN A 287 -11.67 -16.23 51.27
C GLN A 287 -10.73 -15.06 50.95
N LEU A 288 -10.29 -14.32 51.98
CA LEU A 288 -9.33 -13.22 51.82
C LEU A 288 -7.96 -13.72 51.35
N GLU A 289 -7.48 -14.85 51.87
CA GLU A 289 -6.25 -15.51 51.41
C GLU A 289 -6.37 -15.97 49.95
N SER A 290 -7.51 -16.55 49.56
CA SER A 290 -7.78 -16.94 48.16
C SER A 290 -7.84 -15.74 47.22
N ALA A 291 -8.46 -14.63 47.64
CA ALA A 291 -8.50 -13.39 46.87
C ALA A 291 -7.10 -12.77 46.72
N ALA A 292 -6.31 -12.75 47.81
CA ALA A 292 -4.92 -12.28 47.76
C ALA A 292 -4.05 -13.15 46.85
N ALA A 293 -4.26 -14.47 46.83
CA ALA A 293 -3.59 -15.39 45.91
C ALA A 293 -3.98 -15.11 44.45
N SER A 294 -5.27 -14.89 44.16
CA SER A 294 -5.73 -14.50 42.82
C SER A 294 -5.10 -13.19 42.34
N LEU A 295 -5.04 -12.16 43.19
CA LEU A 295 -4.36 -10.90 42.85
C LEU A 295 -2.85 -11.09 42.67
N ALA A 296 -2.23 -12.01 43.41
CA ALA A 296 -0.81 -12.31 43.24
C ALA A 296 -0.52 -12.88 41.83
N GLU A 297 -1.37 -13.79 41.32
CA GLU A 297 -1.26 -14.28 39.95
C GLU A 297 -1.46 -13.17 38.91
N GLU A 298 -2.39 -12.23 39.14
CA GLU A 298 -2.59 -11.09 38.24
C GLU A 298 -1.39 -10.15 38.20
N VAL A 299 -0.77 -9.86 39.35
CA VAL A 299 0.46 -9.06 39.42
C VAL A 299 1.62 -9.75 38.70
N GLU A 300 1.72 -11.08 38.80
CA GLU A 300 2.72 -11.86 38.05
C GLU A 300 2.48 -11.78 36.54
N ARG A 301 1.24 -12.00 36.08
CA ARG A 301 0.84 -11.85 34.67
C ARG A 301 1.13 -10.44 34.12
N LEU A 302 0.88 -9.39 34.91
CA LEU A 302 1.24 -8.02 34.54
C LEU A 302 2.76 -7.85 34.40
N GLY A 303 3.54 -8.47 35.28
CA GLY A 303 5.00 -8.51 35.19
C GLY A 303 5.47 -9.18 33.89
N GLU A 304 4.88 -10.31 33.52
CA GLU A 304 5.16 -10.99 32.25
C GLU A 304 4.82 -10.12 31.03
N LEU A 305 3.67 -9.42 31.07
CA LEU A 305 3.27 -8.49 30.01
C LEU A 305 4.26 -7.32 29.86
N LYS A 306 4.81 -6.79 30.96
CA LYS A 306 5.86 -5.76 30.91
C LYS A 306 7.13 -6.27 30.23
N LEU A 307 7.58 -7.47 30.59
CA LEU A 307 8.75 -8.10 29.95
C LEU A 307 8.48 -8.35 28.46
N ARG A 308 7.27 -8.77 28.09
CA ARG A 308 6.89 -8.97 26.68
C ARG A 308 6.88 -7.64 25.92
N ARG A 309 6.36 -6.57 26.52
CA ARG A 309 6.41 -5.21 25.97
C ARG A 309 7.85 -4.77 25.69
N GLU A 310 8.75 -4.96 26.66
CA GLU A 310 10.17 -4.61 26.50
C GLU A 310 10.84 -5.35 25.34
N ARG A 311 10.57 -6.67 25.21
CA ARG A 311 11.10 -7.48 24.11
C ARG A 311 10.61 -7.00 22.75
N ILE A 312 9.32 -6.69 22.64
CA ILE A 312 8.75 -6.25 21.36
C ILE A 312 9.20 -4.85 21.01
N LEU A 313 9.34 -3.96 22.00
CA LEU A 313 9.94 -2.65 21.79
C LEU A 313 11.41 -2.75 21.35
N ALA A 314 12.18 -3.70 21.90
CA ALA A 314 13.54 -3.96 21.47
C ALA A 314 13.61 -4.44 20.01
N ARG A 315 12.69 -5.33 19.59
CA ARG A 315 12.56 -5.76 18.19
C ARG A 315 12.19 -4.61 17.26
N LEU A 316 11.21 -3.80 17.64
CA LEU A 316 10.83 -2.62 16.87
C LEU A 316 12.02 -1.67 16.67
N ARG A 317 12.82 -1.43 17.71
CA ARG A 317 14.06 -0.64 17.61
C ARG A 317 15.10 -1.29 16.69
N ALA A 318 15.19 -2.62 16.67
CA ALA A 318 16.08 -3.34 15.76
C ALA A 318 15.65 -3.15 14.29
N GLU A 319 14.36 -3.25 13.99
CA GLU A 319 13.83 -3.01 12.63
C GLU A 319 14.06 -1.54 12.19
N VAL A 320 13.82 -0.58 13.09
CA VAL A 320 14.13 0.84 12.82
C VAL A 320 15.63 1.04 12.56
N ALA A 321 16.50 0.33 13.29
CA ALA A 321 17.94 0.38 13.05
C ALA A 321 18.34 -0.24 11.69
N LEU A 322 17.64 -1.28 11.22
CA LEU A 322 17.82 -1.79 9.86
C LEU A 322 17.42 -0.76 8.80
N LEU A 323 16.33 -0.03 8.99
CA LEU A 323 15.92 1.05 8.09
C LEU A 323 16.93 2.20 8.06
N GLU A 324 17.46 2.63 9.21
CA GLU A 324 18.54 3.61 9.28
C GLU A 324 19.79 3.14 8.54
N ARG A 325 20.17 1.87 8.75
CA ARG A 325 21.31 1.26 8.06
C ARG A 325 21.09 1.24 6.54
N ALA A 326 19.88 0.94 6.09
CA ALA A 326 19.53 0.96 4.68
C ALA A 326 19.57 2.37 4.11
N ARG A 327 19.10 3.37 4.84
CA ARG A 327 19.21 4.78 4.46
C ARG A 327 20.67 5.19 4.28
N VAL A 328 21.53 4.87 5.23
CA VAL A 328 22.98 5.18 5.14
C VAL A 328 23.62 4.47 3.96
N ALA A 329 23.29 3.21 3.71
CA ALA A 329 23.80 2.47 2.56
C ALA A 329 23.33 3.08 1.21
N LEU A 330 22.07 3.54 1.13
CA LEU A 330 21.54 4.23 -0.05
C LEU A 330 22.20 5.59 -0.26
N LEU A 331 22.53 6.31 0.81
CA LEU A 331 23.29 7.55 0.73
C LEU A 331 24.71 7.29 0.19
N SER A 332 25.39 6.21 0.62
CA SER A 332 26.73 5.88 0.09
C SER A 332 26.69 5.48 -1.40
N LEU A 333 25.64 4.81 -1.85
CA LEU A 333 25.44 4.48 -3.27
C LEU A 333 25.27 5.72 -4.15
N ARG A 334 24.76 6.83 -3.59
CA ARG A 334 24.59 8.08 -4.34
C ARG A 334 25.94 8.65 -4.79
N SER A 335 26.97 8.57 -3.95
CA SER A 335 28.32 9.10 -4.23
C SER A 335 29.20 8.22 -5.13
N GLY A 336 28.84 6.97 -5.40
CA GLY A 336 29.66 6.03 -6.19
C GLY A 336 29.62 6.23 -7.72
N GLN A 337 30.50 5.54 -8.45
CA GLN A 337 30.47 5.45 -9.92
C GLN A 337 29.35 4.52 -10.40
N ALA A 338 28.65 4.86 -11.49
CA ALA A 338 27.42 4.19 -11.93
C ALA A 338 27.52 2.67 -12.14
N GLN A 339 28.66 2.15 -12.60
CA GLN A 339 28.85 0.70 -12.83
C GLN A 339 29.03 -0.10 -11.53
N LEU A 340 29.64 0.50 -10.50
CA LEU A 340 29.78 -0.12 -9.18
C LEU A 340 28.44 -0.17 -8.44
N LYS A 341 27.55 0.81 -8.70
CA LYS A 341 26.24 0.90 -8.04
C LYS A 341 25.38 -0.33 -8.23
N ALA A 342 25.39 -0.96 -9.40
CA ALA A 342 24.54 -2.11 -9.70
C ALA A 342 24.93 -3.35 -8.88
N ALA A 343 26.22 -3.66 -8.89
CA ALA A 343 26.77 -4.76 -8.12
C ALA A 343 26.59 -4.50 -6.62
N GLU A 344 26.90 -3.28 -6.16
CA GLU A 344 26.71 -2.87 -4.77
C GLU A 344 25.24 -2.96 -4.34
N LEU A 345 24.30 -2.44 -5.14
CA LEU A 345 22.85 -2.56 -4.89
C LEU A 345 22.41 -4.01 -4.75
N SER A 346 22.83 -4.90 -5.65
CA SER A 346 22.48 -6.33 -5.57
C SER A 346 23.05 -7.00 -4.31
N SER A 347 24.25 -6.62 -3.88
CA SER A 347 24.87 -7.14 -2.66
C SER A 347 24.18 -6.59 -1.41
N LEU A 348 23.78 -5.32 -1.42
CA LEU A 348 23.04 -4.68 -0.34
C LEU A 348 21.64 -5.29 -0.20
N ALA A 349 20.91 -5.47 -1.30
CA ALA A 349 19.60 -6.11 -1.29
C ALA A 349 19.67 -7.51 -0.66
N ARG A 350 20.63 -8.34 -1.09
CA ARG A 350 20.86 -9.67 -0.52
C ARG A 350 21.25 -9.62 0.96
N ARG A 351 22.13 -8.69 1.34
CA ARG A 351 22.57 -8.52 2.73
C ARG A 351 21.43 -8.09 3.64
N PHE A 352 20.61 -7.13 3.23
CA PHE A 352 19.46 -6.68 4.00
C PHE A 352 18.41 -7.77 4.12
N ARG A 353 18.15 -8.50 3.03
CA ARG A 353 17.25 -9.65 3.06
C ARG A 353 17.70 -10.70 4.08
N ALA A 354 18.97 -11.09 4.04
CA ALA A 354 19.55 -12.04 4.99
C ALA A 354 19.50 -11.52 6.44
N LEU A 355 19.84 -10.24 6.67
CA LEU A 355 19.77 -9.66 8.02
C LEU A 355 18.34 -9.60 8.55
N SER A 356 17.38 -9.21 7.71
CA SER A 356 15.96 -9.15 8.10
C SER A 356 15.39 -10.53 8.41
N SER A 357 15.76 -11.58 7.64
CA SER A 357 15.28 -12.93 7.92
C SER A 357 15.86 -13.49 9.21
N VAL A 358 17.16 -13.27 9.46
CA VAL A 358 17.80 -13.72 10.70
C VAL A 358 17.19 -13.03 11.93
N GLN A 359 17.01 -11.71 11.88
CA GLN A 359 16.38 -10.98 13.00
C GLN A 359 14.95 -11.43 13.25
N TRP A 360 14.20 -11.71 12.19
CA TRP A 360 12.84 -12.23 12.29
C TRP A 360 12.81 -13.63 12.92
N GLU A 361 13.68 -14.54 12.47
CA GLU A 361 13.78 -15.91 13.01
C GLU A 361 14.26 -15.93 14.48
N GLU A 362 15.24 -15.09 14.83
CA GLU A 362 15.67 -14.88 16.21
C GLU A 362 14.52 -14.34 17.07
N GLY A 363 13.74 -13.39 16.55
CA GLY A 363 12.54 -12.89 17.21
C GLY A 363 11.54 -14.02 17.50
N GLN A 364 11.17 -14.79 16.48
CA GLN A 364 10.19 -15.87 16.61
C GLN A 364 10.66 -16.99 17.55
N SER A 365 11.93 -17.38 17.48
CA SER A 365 12.48 -18.42 18.35
C SER A 365 12.52 -17.99 19.82
N LEU A 366 12.86 -16.74 20.11
CA LEU A 366 12.83 -16.20 21.48
C LEU A 366 11.41 -16.15 22.05
N ASP A 367 10.40 -15.85 21.22
CA ASP A 367 9.00 -15.90 21.67
C ASP A 367 8.54 -17.34 21.91
N ALA A 368 8.88 -18.27 21.03
CA ALA A 368 8.55 -19.68 21.19
C ALA A 368 9.15 -20.24 22.49
N VAL A 369 10.42 -19.95 22.78
CA VAL A 369 11.09 -20.36 24.02
C VAL A 369 10.41 -19.72 25.24
N ALA A 370 10.04 -18.44 25.17
CA ALA A 370 9.32 -17.78 26.25
C ALA A 370 7.93 -18.39 26.51
N THR A 371 7.19 -18.74 25.45
CA THR A 371 5.89 -19.43 25.57
C THR A 371 6.03 -20.85 26.09
N GLN A 372 7.09 -21.58 25.73
CA GLN A 372 7.34 -22.92 26.26
C GLN A 372 7.74 -22.87 27.74
N ALA A 373 8.56 -21.88 28.15
CA ALA A 373 8.94 -21.70 29.54
C ALA A 373 7.74 -21.38 30.44
N THR A 374 6.81 -20.54 29.97
CA THR A 374 5.55 -20.24 30.69
C THR A 374 4.65 -21.46 30.78
N LEU A 375 4.48 -22.23 29.68
CA LEU A 375 3.70 -23.47 29.70
C LEU A 375 4.29 -24.55 30.62
N ALA A 376 5.62 -24.64 30.70
CA ALA A 376 6.30 -25.59 31.60
C ALA A 376 6.20 -25.21 33.09
N GLN A 377 5.90 -23.95 33.39
CA GLN A 377 5.70 -23.45 34.75
C GLN A 377 4.26 -23.58 35.23
N VAL A 378 3.29 -23.86 34.33
CA VAL A 378 1.92 -24.20 34.74
C VAL A 378 1.99 -25.54 35.49
N PRO A 379 1.77 -25.58 36.82
CA PRO A 379 1.79 -26.83 37.57
C PRO A 379 0.77 -27.77 36.95
N GLU A 380 1.14 -29.04 36.72
CA GLU A 380 0.16 -30.06 36.35
C GLU A 380 -1.04 -29.93 37.31
N PRO A 381 -2.28 -29.84 36.79
CA PRO A 381 -3.44 -29.81 37.66
C PRO A 381 -3.33 -31.06 38.52
N VAL A 382 -3.21 -30.86 39.83
CA VAL A 382 -3.15 -31.94 40.81
C VAL A 382 -4.30 -32.87 40.47
N ARG A 383 -3.97 -34.03 39.87
CA ARG A 383 -4.90 -35.14 39.71
C ARG A 383 -5.34 -35.45 41.12
N THR A 384 -6.52 -34.95 41.47
CA THR A 384 -7.22 -35.33 42.67
C THR A 384 -7.72 -36.74 42.41
N ASP A 385 -6.81 -37.70 42.55
CA ASP A 385 -7.14 -39.11 42.72
C ASP A 385 -7.84 -39.22 44.09
N SER A 386 -9.13 -38.89 44.10
CA SER A 386 -10.05 -39.23 45.18
C SER A 386 -11.33 -39.76 44.53
N PRO A 387 -11.51 -41.08 44.50
CA PRO A 387 -12.78 -41.69 44.11
C PRO A 387 -13.78 -41.48 45.24
N SER A 388 -14.37 -40.28 45.33
CA SER A 388 -15.61 -40.09 46.07
C SER A 388 -16.76 -40.27 45.10
N ALA A 389 -17.38 -41.44 45.17
CA ALA A 389 -18.63 -41.77 44.52
C ALA A 389 -19.70 -40.73 44.88
N VAL A 390 -19.88 -39.74 44.01
CA VAL A 390 -21.07 -38.89 44.01
C VAL A 390 -22.13 -39.66 43.24
N ASN A 391 -23.10 -40.19 43.99
CA ASN A 391 -24.31 -40.77 43.40
C ASN A 391 -24.96 -39.75 42.44
N PRO A 392 -25.41 -40.19 41.25
CA PRO A 392 -26.14 -39.32 40.34
C PRO A 392 -27.45 -38.89 41.01
N VAL A 393 -27.56 -37.59 41.30
CA VAL A 393 -28.81 -36.94 41.67
C VAL A 393 -29.77 -37.14 40.50
N GLN A 394 -30.86 -37.86 40.76
CA GLN A 394 -31.94 -38.05 39.80
C GLN A 394 -32.56 -36.69 39.44
N PRO A 395 -32.88 -36.46 38.16
CA PRO A 395 -33.60 -35.25 37.76
C PRO A 395 -35.00 -35.28 38.39
N VAL A 396 -35.32 -34.21 39.12
CA VAL A 396 -36.67 -33.93 39.61
C VAL A 396 -37.56 -33.69 38.39
N GLU A 397 -38.62 -34.50 38.27
CA GLU A 397 -39.72 -34.25 37.33
C GLU A 397 -40.37 -32.89 37.64
N GLU A 398 -40.15 -31.91 36.77
CA GLU A 398 -40.97 -30.71 36.72
C GLU A 398 -42.32 -31.04 36.07
N GLY A 399 -43.37 -31.05 36.89
CA GLY A 399 -44.76 -31.07 36.43
C GLY A 399 -45.17 -29.79 35.70
N PRO A 400 -46.29 -29.83 34.94
CA PRO A 400 -46.61 -28.81 33.95
C PRO A 400 -47.20 -27.55 34.60
N SER A 401 -46.47 -26.44 34.53
CA SER A 401 -47.00 -25.11 34.87
C SER A 401 -47.54 -24.41 33.64
N GLU A 402 -48.86 -24.51 33.51
CA GLU A 402 -49.82 -23.49 33.07
C GLU A 402 -49.43 -22.48 31.98
N ALA A 403 -50.20 -22.58 30.90
CA ALA A 403 -50.41 -21.56 29.90
C ALA A 403 -50.98 -20.26 30.49
N GLY A 404 -50.38 -19.13 30.14
CA GLY A 404 -50.95 -17.79 30.31
C GLY A 404 -50.27 -16.83 29.33
N ALA A 405 -50.82 -16.68 28.13
CA ALA A 405 -51.58 -15.49 27.73
C ALA A 405 -50.76 -14.18 27.62
N ASP A 406 -50.52 -13.80 26.37
CA ASP A 406 -50.92 -12.51 25.81
C ASP A 406 -50.31 -11.21 26.39
N SER A 407 -49.42 -10.57 25.62
CA SER A 407 -49.64 -9.17 25.23
C SER A 407 -48.59 -8.70 24.21
N ARG A 408 -49.07 -8.45 22.99
CA ARG A 408 -48.39 -7.64 21.98
C ARG A 408 -48.41 -6.19 22.44
N ILE A 409 -47.24 -5.55 22.52
CA ILE A 409 -47.14 -4.09 22.53
C ILE A 409 -46.32 -3.67 21.31
N ARG A 410 -47.03 -3.04 20.37
CA ARG A 410 -46.53 -2.23 19.26
C ARG A 410 -46.46 -0.78 19.75
N VAL A 411 -45.35 -0.09 19.54
CA VAL A 411 -45.30 1.39 19.52
C VAL A 411 -44.08 1.83 18.69
N PRO A 412 -44.01 3.09 18.25
CA PRO A 412 -44.65 3.65 17.05
C PRO A 412 -43.69 3.78 15.87
#